data_AF-A0A6A6S2X1-F1
#
_entry.id   AF-A0A6A6S2X1-F1
#
_cell.length_a   1.000
_cell.length_b   1.000
_cell.length_c   1.000
_cell.angle_alpha   90.00
_cell.angle_beta   90.00
_cell.angle_gamma   90.00
#
_symmetry.space_group_name_H-M   'P 1'
#
loop_
_entity.id
_entity.type
_entity.pdbx_description
1 polymer ?
#
loop_
_entity_poly.entity_id
_entity_poly.type
_entity_poly.pdbx_seq_one_letter_code
_entity_poly.pdbx_strand_id
1 'polypeptide(L)'
;MNARYLSGQAIQTVTKGAKTIMVEYVEKTTAWTRPAGYPADNVKQEFVSLVDDYFDKLQPTTAKVAMKESEHPSDNDKRKHYTAFELDKDNKHVNTIHLHRKE
;
A
#
# COMPACT_ATOMS: atom_id res chain seq x y z
N MET A 1 -8.54 14.33 -12.36
CA MET A 1 -8.84 12.87 -12.37
C MET A 1 -8.01 12.21 -11.30
N ASN A 2 -8.60 11.35 -10.47
CA ASN A 2 -7.83 10.58 -9.48
C ASN A 2 -7.03 9.48 -10.19
N ALA A 3 -5.74 9.35 -9.85
CA ALA A 3 -4.88 8.32 -10.42
C ALA A 3 -5.34 6.93 -9.96
N ARG A 4 -5.84 6.10 -10.88
CA ARG A 4 -6.33 4.74 -10.59
C ARG A 4 -5.21 3.72 -10.74
N TYR A 5 -5.22 2.69 -9.90
CA TYR A 5 -4.31 1.55 -9.99
C TYR A 5 -4.41 0.86 -11.36
N LEU A 6 -3.27 0.52 -11.96
CA LEU A 6 -3.19 -0.29 -13.19
C LEU A 6 -2.33 -1.54 -13.00
N SER A 7 -1.17 -1.41 -12.35
CA SER A 7 -0.31 -2.55 -12.03
C SER A 7 0.58 -2.27 -10.81
N GLY A 8 1.05 -3.34 -10.20
CA GLY A 8 1.95 -3.33 -9.07
C GLY A 8 2.85 -4.55 -9.05
N GLN A 9 3.95 -4.44 -8.31
CA GLN A 9 4.92 -5.50 -8.12
C GLN A 9 4.88 -5.97 -6.67
N ALA A 10 4.70 -7.28 -6.50
CA ALA A 10 4.65 -7.93 -5.19
C ALA A 10 5.96 -7.72 -4.42
N ILE A 11 5.83 -7.42 -3.13
CA ILE A 11 6.93 -7.36 -2.17
C ILE A 11 6.94 -8.65 -1.34
N GLN A 12 5.83 -8.89 -0.63
CA GLN A 12 5.68 -10.00 0.31
C GLN A 12 4.20 -10.30 0.55
N THR A 13 3.89 -11.53 0.96
CA THR A 13 2.56 -11.90 1.45
C THR A 13 2.56 -11.94 2.97
N VAL A 14 1.55 -11.31 3.59
CA VAL A 14 1.30 -11.33 5.04
C VAL A 14 0.07 -12.17 5.32
N THR A 15 0.17 -13.12 6.24
CA THR A 15 -0.95 -14.01 6.62
C THR A 15 -1.15 -13.97 8.13
N LYS A 16 -2.38 -13.67 8.57
CA LYS A 16 -2.81 -13.80 9.98
C LYS A 16 -4.12 -14.57 10.04
N GLY A 17 -4.12 -15.69 10.77
CA GLY A 17 -5.25 -16.61 10.82
C GLY A 17 -5.63 -17.11 9.42
N ALA A 18 -6.89 -16.92 9.03
CA ALA A 18 -7.40 -17.33 7.72
C ALA A 18 -7.30 -16.22 6.64
N LYS A 19 -6.85 -15.00 7.00
CA LYS A 19 -6.73 -13.88 6.06
C LYS A 19 -5.31 -13.81 5.54
N THR A 20 -5.18 -13.65 4.22
CA THR A 20 -3.91 -13.47 3.52
C THR A 20 -3.99 -12.20 2.68
N ILE A 21 -2.97 -11.35 2.81
CA ILE A 21 -2.84 -10.08 2.10
C ILE A 21 -1.54 -10.09 1.30
N MET A 22 -1.64 -9.79 0.01
CA MET A 22 -0.46 -9.51 -0.81
C MET A 22 -0.05 -8.05 -0.65
N VAL A 23 1.17 -7.81 -0.19
CA VAL A 23 1.75 -6.48 -0.10
C VAL A 23 2.56 -6.21 -1.37
N GLU A 24 2.26 -5.10 -2.03
CA GLU A 24 2.89 -4.72 -3.29
C GLU A 24 3.18 -3.21 -3.31
N TYR A 25 3.94 -2.75 -4.30
CA TYR A 25 4.01 -1.33 -4.64
C TYR A 25 3.42 -1.08 -6.02
N VAL A 26 2.79 0.08 -6.18
CA VAL A 26 2.20 0.49 -7.46
C VAL A 26 3.29 0.81 -8.46
N GLU A 27 3.33 0.10 -9.57
CA GLU A 27 4.23 0.40 -10.70
C GLU A 27 3.59 1.39 -11.66
N LYS A 28 2.28 1.28 -11.86
CA LYS A 28 1.57 2.12 -12.82
C LYS A 28 0.19 2.49 -12.32
N THR A 29 -0.14 3.74 -12.55
CA THR A 29 -1.49 4.28 -12.45
C THR A 29 -1.92 4.87 -13.78
N THR A 30 -3.16 5.30 -13.90
CA THR A 30 -3.65 6.03 -15.09
C THR A 30 -2.93 7.36 -15.35
N ALA A 31 -2.14 7.88 -14.39
CA ALA A 31 -1.49 9.19 -14.49
C ALA A 31 0.03 9.15 -14.32
N TRP A 32 0.61 8.03 -13.87
CA TRP A 32 2.02 7.96 -13.50
C TRP A 32 2.57 6.54 -13.57
N THR A 33 3.85 6.41 -13.94
CA THR A 33 4.62 5.16 -13.91
C THR A 33 5.81 5.34 -12.96
N ARG A 34 6.02 4.38 -12.07
CA ARG A 34 7.13 4.36 -11.12
C ARG A 34 8.46 4.22 -11.87
N PRO A 35 9.46 5.08 -11.58
CA PRO A 35 10.80 4.93 -12.15
C PRO A 35 11.43 3.59 -11.75
N ALA A 36 12.21 3.02 -12.67
CA ALA A 36 12.94 1.79 -12.41
C ALA A 36 13.89 1.94 -11.19
N GLY A 37 14.03 0.88 -10.40
CA GLY A 37 14.87 0.86 -9.20
C GLY A 37 14.21 1.43 -7.93
N TYR A 38 12.96 1.88 -8.02
CA TYR A 38 12.19 2.36 -6.86
C TYR A 38 10.98 1.45 -6.58
N PRO A 39 10.49 1.39 -5.33
CA PRO A 39 11.10 1.93 -4.11
C PRO A 39 12.40 1.17 -3.73
N ALA A 40 13.24 1.77 -2.89
CA ALA A 40 14.39 1.09 -2.31
C ALA A 40 13.95 -0.05 -1.38
N ASP A 41 14.80 -1.07 -1.21
CA ASP A 41 14.41 -2.29 -0.49
C ASP A 41 14.06 -2.05 1.00
N ASN A 42 14.76 -1.12 1.66
CA ASN A 42 14.42 -0.72 3.02
C ASN A 42 13.00 -0.12 3.14
N VAL A 43 12.59 0.68 2.16
CA VAL A 43 11.23 1.26 2.08
C VAL A 43 10.19 0.17 1.87
N LYS A 44 10.50 -0.85 1.05
CA LYS A 44 9.61 -2.01 0.85
C LYS A 44 9.38 -2.77 2.16
N GLN A 45 10.46 -3.06 2.88
CA GLN A 45 10.38 -3.83 4.13
C GLN A 45 9.63 -3.05 5.21
N GLU A 46 9.91 -1.75 5.35
CA GLU A 46 9.18 -0.90 6.28
C GLU A 46 7.67 -0.87 5.97
N PHE A 47 7.32 -0.75 4.69
CA PHE A 47 5.92 -0.78 4.28
C PHE A 47 5.24 -2.11 4.63
N VAL A 48 5.90 -3.25 4.45
CA VAL A 48 5.38 -4.55 4.86
C VAL A 48 5.12 -4.59 6.37
N SER A 49 6.05 -4.10 7.18
CA SER A 49 5.86 -4.01 8.64
C SER A 49 4.65 -3.15 9.02
N LEU A 50 4.46 -2.01 8.36
CA LEU A 50 3.29 -1.16 8.58
C LEU A 50 1.98 -1.82 8.18
N VAL A 51 1.96 -2.58 7.09
CA VAL A 51 0.76 -3.35 6.70
C VAL A 51 0.44 -4.44 7.72
N ASP A 52 1.47 -5.13 8.24
CA ASP A 52 1.29 -6.11 9.31
C ASP A 52 0.69 -5.47 10.58
N ASP A 53 1.17 -4.27 10.94
CA ASP A 53 0.71 -3.50 12.09
C ASP A 53 -0.76 -3.03 11.99
N TYR A 54 -1.24 -2.82 10.77
CA TYR A 54 -2.59 -2.37 10.45
C TYR A 54 -3.50 -3.50 9.96
N PHE A 55 -3.02 -4.76 9.96
CA PHE A 55 -3.67 -5.89 9.33
C PHE A 55 -5.16 -6.04 9.72
N ASP A 56 -5.46 -5.87 11.01
CA ASP A 56 -6.81 -6.01 11.56
C ASP A 56 -7.73 -4.81 11.26
N LYS A 57 -7.16 -3.69 10.78
CA LYS A 57 -7.89 -2.48 10.37
C LYS A 57 -8.19 -2.46 8.87
N LEU A 58 -7.60 -3.37 8.09
CA LEU A 58 -7.85 -3.48 6.66
C LEU A 58 -9.28 -3.93 6.40
N GLN A 59 -9.87 -3.46 5.29
CA GLN A 59 -11.21 -3.86 4.89
C GLN A 59 -11.32 -5.40 4.78
N PRO A 60 -12.47 -5.99 5.11
CA PRO A 60 -12.64 -7.45 5.05
C PRO A 60 -12.40 -8.02 3.65
N THR A 61 -12.73 -7.25 2.60
CA THR A 61 -12.57 -7.63 1.20
C THR A 61 -11.18 -7.36 0.63
N THR A 62 -10.29 -6.75 1.42
CA THR A 62 -8.90 -6.47 0.99
C THR A 62 -8.18 -7.79 0.75
N ALA A 63 -7.69 -7.96 -0.47
CA ALA A 63 -6.80 -9.06 -0.87
C ALA A 63 -5.38 -8.55 -1.10
N LYS A 64 -5.21 -7.27 -1.46
CA LYS A 64 -3.90 -6.64 -1.66
C LYS A 64 -3.82 -5.26 -1.05
N VAL A 65 -2.62 -4.89 -0.59
CA VAL A 65 -2.30 -3.52 -0.17
C VAL A 65 -1.12 -3.03 -1.01
N ALA A 66 -1.38 -2.02 -1.84
CA ALA A 66 -0.44 -1.51 -2.83
C ALA A 66 0.07 -0.11 -2.45
N MET A 67 1.37 0.03 -2.18
CA MET A 67 1.99 1.32 -1.86
C MET A 67 1.90 2.27 -3.06
N LYS A 68 1.10 3.33 -2.91
CA LYS A 68 0.98 4.41 -3.89
C LYS A 68 2.11 5.41 -3.69
N GLU A 69 2.27 5.92 -2.47
CA GLU A 69 3.27 6.93 -2.10
C GLU A 69 4.04 6.46 -0.85
N SER A 70 5.37 6.63 -0.90
CA SER A 70 6.26 6.38 0.25
C SER A 70 6.06 7.43 1.35
N GLU A 71 6.74 7.29 2.50
CA GLU A 71 6.56 8.19 3.64
C GLU A 71 6.63 9.68 3.27
N HIS A 72 5.55 10.43 3.52
CA HIS A 72 5.45 11.87 3.30
C HIS A 72 4.49 12.52 4.31
N PRO A 73 4.65 13.82 4.61
CA PRO A 73 3.59 14.62 5.21
C PRO A 73 2.60 15.10 4.13
N SER A 74 1.38 15.40 4.53
CA SER A 74 0.42 16.12 3.70
C SER A 74 0.02 17.45 4.36
N ASP A 75 -0.69 18.32 3.64
CA ASP A 75 -1.15 19.59 4.20
C ASP A 75 -2.16 19.39 5.34
N ASN A 76 -3.01 18.37 5.22
CA ASN A 76 -4.06 18.04 6.19
C ASN A 76 -3.58 17.10 7.30
N ASP A 77 -2.58 16.25 7.04
CA ASP A 77 -1.94 15.39 8.03
C ASP A 77 -0.42 15.60 7.99
N LYS A 78 0.07 16.35 8.97
CA LYS A 78 1.51 16.66 9.11
C LYS A 78 2.32 15.46 9.60
N ARG A 79 1.68 14.39 10.07
CA ARG A 79 2.38 13.14 10.42
C ARG A 79 2.90 12.50 9.16
N LYS A 80 4.12 11.97 9.23
CA LYS A 80 4.70 11.19 8.16
C LYS A 80 3.93 9.88 8.00
N HIS A 81 3.46 9.61 6.78
CA HIS A 81 2.69 8.41 6.48
C HIS A 81 2.96 7.91 5.07
N TYR A 82 2.74 6.61 4.90
CA TYR A 82 2.63 5.97 3.59
C TYR A 82 1.18 6.05 3.13
N THR A 83 0.97 6.21 1.83
CA THR A 83 -0.37 6.12 1.24
C THR A 83 -0.45 4.86 0.39
N ALA A 84 -1.48 4.06 0.63
CA ALA A 84 -1.68 2.79 -0.07
C ALA A 84 -3.11 2.60 -0.56
N PHE A 85 -3.26 1.80 -1.61
CA PHE A 85 -4.55 1.29 -2.04
C PHE A 85 -4.83 -0.04 -1.37
N GLU A 86 -6.03 -0.20 -0.83
CA GLU A 86 -6.62 -1.50 -0.55
C GLU A 86 -7.35 -1.96 -1.81
N LEU A 87 -6.99 -3.14 -2.30
CA LEU A 87 -7.56 -3.75 -3.49
C LEU A 87 -8.23 -5.08 -3.15
N ASP A 88 -9.35 -5.37 -3.81
CA ASP A 88 -9.97 -6.69 -3.74
C ASP A 88 -9.24 -7.71 -4.63
N LYS A 89 -9.76 -8.95 -4.65
CA LYS A 89 -9.19 -10.05 -5.46
C LYS A 89 -9.19 -9.78 -6.97
N ASP A 90 -10.02 -8.85 -7.45
CA ASP A 90 -10.15 -8.46 -8.85
C ASP A 90 -9.33 -7.20 -9.17
N ASN A 91 -8.44 -6.78 -8.24
CA ASN A 91 -7.64 -5.55 -8.28
C ASN A 91 -8.48 -4.26 -8.31
N LYS A 92 -9.75 -4.32 -7.88
CA LYS A 92 -10.57 -3.10 -7.79
C LYS A 92 -10.20 -2.36 -6.52
N HIS A 93 -10.13 -1.04 -6.63
CA HIS A 93 -9.92 -0.15 -5.51
C HIS A 93 -11.11 -0.21 -4.55
N VAL A 94 -10.83 -0.63 -3.31
CA VAL A 94 -11.82 -0.71 -2.22
C VAL A 94 -11.68 0.52 -1.32
N ASN A 95 -10.45 0.88 -0.98
CA ASN A 95 -10.17 1.99 -0.07
C ASN A 95 -8.76 2.57 -0.29
N THR A 96 -8.54 3.80 0.16
CA THR A 96 -7.21 4.39 0.29
C THR A 96 -6.89 4.55 1.77
N ILE A 97 -5.79 3.95 2.21
CA ILE A 97 -5.36 3.95 3.60
C ILE A 97 -4.06 4.73 3.77
N HIS A 98 -3.94 5.43 4.90
CA HIS A 98 -2.72 6.10 5.33
C HIS A 98 -2.11 5.29 6.48
N LEU A 99 -0.88 4.83 6.32
CA LEU A 99 -0.16 4.00 7.27
C LEU A 99 0.97 4.82 7.89
N HIS A 100 0.89 5.06 9.19
CA HIS A 100 1.94 5.72 9.95
C HIS A 100 2.50 4.78 11.02
N ARG A 101 3.76 5.00 11.40
CA ARG A 101 4.37 4.28 12.54
C ARG A 101 3.54 4.50 13.80
N LYS A 102 3.44 3.47 14.64
CA LYS A 102 2.89 3.62 15.99
C LYS A 102 3.92 4.40 16.82
N GLU A 103 3.46 5.42 17.54
CA GLU A 103 4.28 6.15 18.52
C GLU A 103 4.50 5.31 19.78
#